data_AF-A0A924C5J5-F1
#
_entry.id   AF-A0A924C5J5-F1
#
_cell.length_a   1.000
_cell.length_b   1.000
_cell.length_c   1.000
_cell.angle_alpha   90.00
_cell.angle_beta   90.00
_cell.angle_gamma   90.00
#
_symmetry.space_group_name_H-M   'P 1'
#
loop_
_entity.id
_entity.type
_entity.pdbx_description
1 polymer ?
#
loop_
_entity_poly.entity_id
_entity_poly.type
_entity_poly.pdbx_seq_one_letter_code
_entity_poly.pdbx_strand_id
1 'polypeptide(L)'
;MHLTQGQLLPFARVSQLIQDLYSITVPASTLAAWVVEARVASQATADDIADHLAHAPVAHADESGLRVQGKLHWLHMADANRLPIANPACE
;
A
#
# COMPACT_ATOMS: atom_id res chain seq x y z
N MET A 1 -4.27 6.13 0.88
CA MET A 1 -3.09 5.35 0.45
C MET A 1 -1.80 6.19 0.45
N HIS A 2 -1.70 7.32 -0.27
CA HIS A 2 -0.42 8.02 -0.44
C HIS A 2 0.27 8.48 0.87
N LEU A 3 -0.43 9.17 1.78
CA LEU A 3 0.20 9.73 2.98
C LEU A 3 0.69 8.65 3.97
N THR A 4 -0.09 7.59 4.14
CA THR A 4 0.20 6.54 5.13
C THR A 4 1.06 5.41 4.56
N GLN A 5 0.87 4.99 3.30
CA GLN A 5 1.61 3.87 2.69
C GLN A 5 2.77 4.33 1.79
N GLY A 6 2.66 5.50 1.15
CA GLY A 6 3.71 6.06 0.31
C GLY A 6 4.71 6.90 1.10
N GLN A 7 4.19 7.86 1.88
CA GLN A 7 5.00 8.77 2.71
C GLN A 7 5.22 8.27 4.14
N LEU A 8 4.65 7.11 4.49
CA LEU A 8 4.82 6.45 5.79
C LEU A 8 4.48 7.33 7.00
N LEU A 9 3.53 8.26 6.85
CA LEU A 9 3.10 9.13 7.96
C LEU A 9 2.22 8.36 8.96
N PRO A 10 2.48 8.47 10.28
CA PRO A 10 1.61 7.91 11.30
C PRO A 10 0.19 8.47 11.22
N PHE A 11 -0.83 7.67 11.54
CA PHE A 11 -2.23 8.09 11.46
C PHE A 11 -2.53 9.37 12.22
N ALA A 12 -2.00 9.53 13.44
CA ALA A 12 -2.17 10.75 14.22
C ALA A 12 -1.61 11.99 13.50
N ARG A 13 -0.49 11.86 12.79
CA ARG A 13 0.10 12.95 12.02
C ARG A 13 -0.74 13.29 10.80
N VAL A 14 -1.31 12.27 10.14
CA VAL A 14 -2.22 12.46 9.02
C VAL A 14 -3.52 13.14 9.47
N SER A 15 -4.11 12.72 10.59
CA SER A 15 -5.26 13.38 11.20
C SER A 15 -4.99 14.86 11.47
N GLN A 16 -3.84 15.18 12.08
CA GLN A 16 -3.45 16.57 12.32
C GLN A 16 -3.25 17.34 11.01
N LEU A 17 -2.57 16.75 10.02
CA LEU A 17 -2.32 17.41 8.74
C LEU A 17 -3.63 17.72 7.98
N ILE A 18 -4.60 16.82 8.01
CA ILE A 18 -5.92 17.05 7.41
C ILE A 18 -6.65 18.19 8.12
N GLN A 19 -6.57 18.25 9.45
CA GLN A 19 -7.12 19.36 10.22
C GLN A 19 -6.43 20.68 9.89
N ASP A 20 -5.10 20.70 9.82
CA ASP A 20 -4.32 21.92 9.57
C ASP A 20 -4.57 22.49 8.16
N LEU A 21 -4.68 21.62 7.15
CA LEU A 21 -4.81 22.03 5.75
C LEU A 21 -6.26 22.29 5.32
N TYR A 22 -7.20 21.51 5.86
CA TYR A 22 -8.58 21.49 5.37
C TYR A 22 -9.62 21.81 6.45
N SER A 23 -9.20 22.03 7.69
CA SER A 23 -10.09 22.26 8.84
C SER A 23 -11.07 21.10 9.12
N ILE A 24 -10.75 19.89 8.65
CA ILE A 24 -11.58 18.69 8.84
C ILE A 24 -10.97 17.81 9.93
N THR A 25 -11.76 17.44 10.92
CA THR A 25 -11.35 16.49 11.96
C THR A 25 -11.63 15.06 11.50
N VAL A 26 -10.58 14.29 11.23
CA VAL A 26 -10.68 12.86 10.91
C VAL A 26 -9.99 12.04 11.99
N PRO A 27 -10.69 11.15 12.71
CA PRO A 27 -10.05 10.31 13.72
C PRO A 27 -9.17 9.25 13.06
N ALA A 28 -8.10 8.84 13.76
CA ALA A 28 -7.16 7.83 13.27
C ALA A 28 -7.85 6.48 12.94
N SER A 29 -8.94 6.13 13.62
CA SER A 29 -9.73 4.93 13.35
C SER A 29 -10.37 4.95 11.95
N THR A 30 -10.88 6.10 11.51
CA THR A 30 -11.42 6.27 10.15
C THR A 30 -10.32 6.13 9.11
N LEU A 31 -9.14 6.72 9.35
CA LEU A 31 -8.00 6.54 8.44
C LEU A 31 -7.60 5.08 8.32
N ALA A 32 -7.56 4.34 9.43
CA ALA A 32 -7.27 2.91 9.44
C ALA A 32 -8.33 2.10 8.67
N ALA A 33 -9.61 2.42 8.84
CA ALA A 33 -10.70 1.80 8.08
C ALA A 33 -10.54 2.02 6.56
N TRP A 34 -10.22 3.23 6.13
CA TRP A 34 -9.97 3.53 4.72
C TRP A 34 -8.76 2.79 4.14
N VAL A 35 -7.74 2.49 4.95
CA VAL A 35 -6.63 1.64 4.49
C VAL A 35 -7.13 0.22 4.19
N VAL A 36 -8.03 -0.32 5.00
CA VAL A 36 -8.64 -1.64 4.76
C VAL A 36 -9.52 -1.61 3.51
N GLU A 37 -10.37 -0.59 3.36
CA GLU A 37 -11.19 -0.43 2.16
C GLU A 37 -10.34 -0.32 0.89
N ALA A 38 -9.29 0.48 0.92
CA ALA A 38 -8.37 0.63 -0.20
C ALA A 38 -7.62 -0.67 -0.53
N ARG A 39 -7.22 -1.46 0.48
CA ARG A 39 -6.67 -2.80 0.27
C ARG A 39 -7.64 -3.67 -0.53
N VAL A 40 -8.92 -3.70 -0.13
CA VAL A 40 -9.95 -4.50 -0.82
C VAL A 40 -10.15 -4.00 -2.25
N ALA A 41 -10.25 -2.68 -2.44
CA ALA A 41 -10.42 -2.08 -3.75
C ALA A 41 -9.24 -2.33 -4.71
N SER A 42 -8.02 -2.48 -4.18
CA SER A 42 -6.82 -2.76 -4.96
C SER A 42 -6.50 -4.25 -5.13
N GLN A 43 -7.32 -5.15 -4.58
CA GLN A 43 -7.01 -6.59 -4.57
C GLN A 43 -6.91 -7.17 -5.98
N ALA A 44 -7.84 -6.85 -6.89
CA ALA A 44 -7.80 -7.35 -8.26
C ALA A 44 -6.49 -6.96 -8.98
N THR A 45 -6.05 -5.71 -8.84
CA THR A 45 -4.77 -5.27 -9.40
C THR A 45 -3.58 -6.00 -8.75
N ALA A 46 -3.64 -6.28 -7.45
CA ALA A 46 -2.59 -7.04 -6.77
C ALA A 46 -2.54 -8.49 -7.28
N ASP A 47 -3.69 -9.09 -7.56
CA ASP A 47 -3.79 -10.45 -8.11
C ASP A 47 -3.21 -10.49 -9.54
N ASP A 48 -3.55 -9.52 -10.40
CA ASP A 48 -3.00 -9.39 -11.74
C ASP A 48 -1.46 -9.25 -11.72
N ILE A 49 -0.94 -8.42 -10.81
CA ILE A 49 0.50 -8.24 -10.61
C ILE A 49 1.15 -9.57 -10.19
N ALA A 50 0.53 -10.31 -9.27
CA ALA A 50 1.05 -11.59 -8.80
C ALA A 50 1.11 -12.63 -9.94
N ASP A 51 0.07 -12.71 -10.77
CA ASP A 51 0.02 -13.60 -11.93
C ASP A 51 1.10 -13.25 -12.95
N HIS A 52 1.31 -11.95 -13.21
CA HIS A 52 2.39 -11.50 -14.08
C HIS A 52 3.78 -11.87 -13.54
N LEU A 53 4.01 -11.69 -12.23
CA LEU A 53 5.27 -12.06 -11.59
C LEU A 53 5.54 -13.56 -11.65
N ALA A 54 4.50 -14.39 -11.51
CA ALA A 54 4.62 -15.85 -11.59
C ALA A 54 5.09 -16.34 -12.98
N HIS A 55 4.81 -15.58 -14.03
CA HIS A 55 5.18 -15.91 -15.41
C HIS A 55 6.37 -15.09 -15.94
N ALA A 56 6.97 -14.23 -15.10
CA ALA A 56 8.10 -13.42 -15.51
C ALA A 56 9.34 -14.30 -15.74
N PRO A 57 10.08 -14.12 -16.85
CA PRO A 57 11.32 -14.87 -17.10
C PRO A 57 12.39 -14.64 -16.02
N VAL A 58 12.39 -13.44 -15.43
CA VAL A 58 13.24 -13.04 -14.31
C VAL A 58 12.39 -12.23 -13.35
N ALA A 59 12.36 -12.66 -12.09
CA ALA A 59 11.82 -11.91 -10.98
C ALA A 59 12.96 -11.45 -10.07
N HIS A 60 12.93 -10.20 -9.65
CA HIS A 60 13.77 -9.65 -8.60
C HIS A 60 12.98 -9.73 -7.30
N ALA A 61 13.62 -10.20 -6.23
CA ALA A 61 12.99 -10.33 -4.93
C ALA A 61 13.85 -9.64 -3.88
N ASP A 62 13.20 -9.00 -2.92
CA ASP A 62 13.83 -8.38 -1.77
C ASP A 62 13.08 -8.75 -0.48
N GLU A 63 13.80 -8.75 0.64
CA GLU A 63 13.25 -9.06 1.95
C GLU A 63 13.58 -7.97 2.95
N SER A 64 12.54 -7.40 3.56
CA SER A 64 12.67 -6.38 4.58
C SER A 64 12.13 -6.89 5.92
N GLY A 65 12.93 -6.79 6.97
CA GLY A 65 12.52 -7.15 8.33
C GLY A 65 11.73 -6.02 9.00
N LEU A 66 10.51 -6.32 9.47
CA LEU A 66 9.68 -5.43 10.27
C LEU A 66 9.50 -6.00 11.68
N ARG A 67 9.73 -5.20 12.73
CA ARG A 67 9.44 -5.63 14.10
C ARG A 67 8.06 -5.18 14.56
N VAL A 68 7.21 -6.13 14.94
CA VAL A 68 5.88 -5.86 15.49
C VAL A 68 5.82 -6.45 16.89
N GLN A 69 5.55 -5.60 17.89
CA GLN A 69 5.53 -6.00 19.32
C GLN A 69 6.79 -6.79 19.73
N GLY A 70 7.95 -6.38 19.22
CA GLY A 70 9.23 -7.02 19.53
C GLY A 70 9.49 -8.35 18.81
N LYS A 71 8.61 -8.83 17.93
CA LYS A 71 8.82 -10.00 17.07
C LYS A 71 9.21 -9.58 15.66
N LEU A 72 10.11 -10.32 15.02
CA LEU A 72 10.50 -10.09 13.63
C LEU A 72 9.47 -10.71 12.69
N HIS A 73 8.99 -9.91 11.73
CA HIS A 73 8.15 -10.31 10.61
C HIS A 73 8.91 -9.97 9.32
N TRP A 74 8.94 -10.90 8.37
CA TRP A 74 9.58 -10.68 7.08
C TRP A 74 8.53 -10.19 6.08
N LEU A 75 8.81 -9.05 5.45
CA LEU A 75 8.07 -8.54 4.31
C LEU A 75 8.82 -8.98 3.05
N HIS A 76 8.17 -9.78 2.23
CA HIS A 76 8.70 -10.22 0.95
C HIS A 76 8.17 -9.29 -0.14
N MET A 77 9.08 -8.78 -0.97
CA MET A 77 8.76 -7.99 -2.16
C MET A 77 9.25 -8.75 -3.38
N ALA A 78 8.50 -8.68 -4.47
CA ALA A 78 8.94 -9.14 -5.77
C ALA A 78 8.52 -8.15 -6.85
N ASP A 79 9.39 -7.97 -7.84
CA ASP A 79 9.14 -7.21 -9.05
C ASP A 79 9.74 -7.92 -10.28
N ALA A 80 9.29 -7.51 -11.45
CA ALA A 80 9.82 -7.96 -12.72
C ALA A 80 9.83 -6.78 -13.68
N ASN A 81 10.67 -6.88 -14.72
CA ASN A 81 10.81 -5.79 -15.67
C ASN A 81 9.47 -5.48 -16.36
N ARG A 82 9.14 -4.18 -16.41
CA ARG A 82 7.91 -3.54 -16.93
C ARG A 82 6.65 -4.43 -16.98
N LEU A 83 5.79 -4.24 -15.98
CA LEU A 83 4.38 -4.65 -16.05
C LEU A 83 3.61 -3.75 -17.03
N PRO A 84 2.82 -4.29 -17.97
CA PRO A 84 1.82 -3.50 -18.68
C PRO A 84 0.67 -3.22 -17.70
N ILE A 85 0.69 -2.08 -17.02
CA ILE A 85 -0.45 -1.66 -16.19
C ILE A 85 -1.57 -1.24 -17.14
N ALA A 86 -2.54 -2.12 -17.38
CA ALA A 86 -3.79 -1.73 -18.00
C ALA A 86 -4.58 -0.91 -16.96
N ASN A 87 -4.84 0.37 -17.27
CA ASN A 87 -5.71 1.20 -16.43
C ASN A 87 -7.15 1.05 -16.96
N PRO A 88 -8.05 0.31 -16.28
CA PRO A 88 -9.44 0.17 -16.71
C PRO A 88 -10.26 1.48 -16.57
N ALA A 89 -9.70 2.53 -15.97
CA ALA A 89 -10.33 3.85 -15.87
C ALA A 89 -9.98 4.80 -17.04
N CYS A 90 -9.29 4.31 -18.08
CA CYS A 90 -8.91 5.08 -19.28
C CYS A 90 -9.69 4.70 -20.55
N GLU A 91 -10.82 3.99 -20.43
CA GLU A 91 -11.84 3.92 -21.49
C GLU A 91 -12.98 4.91 -21.25
#